data_AF-A0A4U0ZMG6-F1
#
_entry.id   AF-A0A4U0ZMG6-F1
#
_cell.length_a   1.000
_cell.length_b   1.000
_cell.length_c   1.000
_cell.angle_alpha   90.00
_cell.angle_beta   90.00
_cell.angle_gamma   90.00
#
_symmetry.space_group_name_H-M   'P 1'
#
loop_
_entity.id
_entity.type
_entity.pdbx_description
1 polymer ?
#
loop_
_entity_poly.entity_id
_entity_poly.type
_entity_poly.pdbx_seq_one_letter_code
_entity_poly.pdbx_strand_id
1 'polypeptide(L)' 'MLATDKISNAFKAIVEEAEKISKDATAEDVLKVAKTIISIAKHQNDIRGAEGGHCTSKCACHS' A
#
# COMPACT_ATOMS: atom_id res chain seq x y z
N MET A 1 -5.53 -14.65 12.52
CA MET A 1 -5.22 -13.54 11.60
C MET A 1 -3.75 -13.62 11.22
N LEU A 2 -3.40 -13.59 9.93
CA LEU A 2 -2.03 -13.19 9.56
C LEU A 2 -1.81 -11.82 10.21
N ALA A 3 -0.80 -11.70 11.08
CA ALA A 3 -0.55 -10.48 11.83
C ALA A 3 -0.47 -9.32 10.83
N THR A 4 -1.38 -8.35 10.95
CA THR A 4 -1.53 -7.21 10.03
C THR A 4 -0.17 -6.56 9.76
N ASP A 5 0.70 -6.50 10.76
CA ASP A 5 2.07 -6.00 10.68
C ASP A 5 2.96 -6.78 9.69
N LYS A 6 2.84 -8.11 9.64
CA LYS A 6 3.61 -8.95 8.70
C LYS A 6 3.22 -8.64 7.25
N ILE A 7 1.93 -8.40 7.01
CA ILE A 7 1.43 -8.07 5.67
C ILE A 7 1.81 -6.63 5.29
N SER A 8 1.67 -5.67 6.20
CA SER A 8 2.08 -4.28 5.96
C SER A 8 3.58 -4.18 5.67
N ASN A 9 4.42 -4.92 6.40
CA ASN A 9 5.86 -4.98 6.13
C ASN A 9 6.17 -5.63 4.78
N ALA A 10 5.41 -6.65 4.36
CA ALA A 10 5.56 -7.22 3.02
C ALA A 10 5.24 -6.19 1.91
N PHE A 11 4.18 -5.39 2.08
CA PHE A 11 3.87 -4.33 1.12
C PHE A 11 4.93 -3.22 1.10
N LYS A 12 5.51 -2.85 2.24
CA LYS A 12 6.64 -1.91 2.29
C LYS A 12 7.85 -2.44 1.50
N ALA A 13 8.22 -3.71 1.70
CA ALA A 13 9.32 -4.33 0.96
C ALA A 13 9.07 -4.35 -0.57
N ILE A 14 7.82 -4.60 -0.99
CA ILE A 14 7.43 -4.55 -2.41
C ILE A 14 7.60 -3.13 -2.98
N VAL A 15 7.21 -2.10 -2.23
CA VAL A 15 7.41 -0.70 -2.65
C VAL A 15 8.89 -0.39 -2.81
N GLU A 16 9.73 -0.78 -1.85
CA GLU A 16 11.17 -0.53 -1.89
C GLU A 16 11.84 -1.16 -3.11
N GLU A 17 11.53 -2.42 -3.43
CA GLU A 17 12.10 -3.11 -4.59
C GLU A 17 11.57 -2.54 -5.91
N ALA A 18 10.27 -2.19 -5.99
CA ALA A 18 9.71 -1.57 -7.19
C ALA A 18 10.29 -0.16 -7.43
N GLU A 19 10.61 0.59 -6.38
CA GLU A 19 11.28 1.89 -6.49
C GLU A 19 12.73 1.76 -6.97
N LYS A 20 13.45 0.69 -6.59
CA LYS A 20 14.78 0.39 -7.14
C LYS A 20 14.71 0.06 -8.63
N ILE A 21 13.80 -0.84 -9.02
CA ILE A 21 13.56 -1.19 -10.42
C ILE A 21 13.23 0.06 -11.24
N SER A 22 12.40 0.96 -10.71
CA SER A 22 12.03 2.19 -11.43
C SER A 22 13.19 3.20 -11.57
N LYS A 23 14.23 3.14 -10.74
CA LYS A 23 15.41 4.03 -10.85
C LYS A 23 16.39 3.55 -11.91
N ASP A 24 16.53 2.23 -12.04
CA ASP A 24 17.46 1.60 -12.98
C ASP A 24 16.80 1.27 -14.34
N ALA A 25 15.47 1.27 -14.43
CA ALA A 25 14.74 0.97 -15.65
C ALA A 25 14.79 2.13 -16.67
N THR A 26 15.23 1.81 -17.88
CA THR A 26 15.22 2.74 -19.03
C THR A 26 14.02 2.56 -19.95
N ALA A 27 13.31 1.42 -19.86
CA ALA A 27 12.15 1.11 -20.66
C ALA A 27 10.85 1.66 -20.03
N GLU A 28 10.07 2.42 -20.81
CA GLU A 28 8.81 3.02 -20.34
C GLU A 28 7.79 2.00 -19.83
N ASP A 29 7.71 0.82 -20.45
CA ASP A 29 6.77 -0.22 -20.02
C ASP A 29 7.12 -0.78 -18.64
N VAL A 30 8.42 -0.92 -18.35
CA VAL A 30 8.91 -1.35 -17.03
C VAL A 30 8.60 -0.27 -15.98
N LEU A 31 8.77 1.01 -16.33
CA LEU A 31 8.40 2.13 -15.44
C LEU A 31 6.90 2.18 -15.16
N LYS A 32 6.05 1.94 -16.17
CA LYS A 32 4.58 1.88 -15.99
C LYS A 32 4.17 0.75 -15.06
N VAL A 33 4.76 -0.43 -15.23
CA VAL A 33 4.49 -1.59 -14.38
C VAL A 33 4.96 -1.33 -12.95
N ALA A 34 6.18 -0.81 -12.76
CA ALA A 34 6.71 -0.47 -11.44
C ALA A 34 5.83 0.55 -10.71
N LYS A 35 5.38 1.62 -11.39
CA LYS A 35 4.44 2.60 -10.83
C LYS A 35 3.11 1.98 -10.41
N THR A 36 2.59 1.06 -11.20
CA THR A 36 1.34 0.34 -10.90
C THR A 36 1.50 -0.52 -9.65
N ILE A 37 2.60 -1.27 -9.55
CA ILE A 37 2.91 -2.11 -8.39
C ILE A 37 3.04 -1.24 -7.12
N ILE A 38 3.77 -0.12 -7.21
CA ILE A 38 3.93 0.83 -6.10
C ILE A 38 2.57 1.37 -5.64
N SER A 39 1.70 1.75 -6.59
CA SER A 39 0.36 2.27 -6.29
C SER A 39 -0.50 1.25 -5.53
N ILE A 40 -0.51 0.00 -6.00
CA ILE A 40 -1.25 -1.09 -5.34
C ILE A 40 -0.69 -1.37 -3.94
N ALA A 41 0.63 -1.49 -3.82
CA ALA A 41 1.27 -1.82 -2.54
C ALA A 41 1.11 -0.71 -1.49
N LYS A 42 1.22 0.57 -1.89
CA LYS A 42 0.93 1.71 -1.02
C LYS A 42 -0.51 1.70 -0.54
N HIS A 43 -1.46 1.57 -1.46
CA HIS A 43 -2.88 1.51 -1.11
C HIS A 43 -3.23 0.36 -0.14
N GLN A 44 -2.65 -0.83 -0.36
CA GLN A 44 -2.87 -1.98 0.54
C GLN A 44 -2.21 -1.79 1.92
N ASN A 45 -1.02 -1.18 1.96
CA ASN A 45 -0.39 -0.80 3.21
C ASN A 45 -1.23 0.23 3.96
N ASP A 46 -1.80 1.22 3.27
CA ASP A 46 -2.61 2.27 3.88
C ASP A 46 -3.91 1.73 4.47
N ILE A 47 -4.62 0.84 3.75
CA ILE A 47 -5.83 0.17 4.28
C ILE A 47 -5.53 -0.63 5.55
N ARG A 48 -4.34 -1.24 5.62
CA ARG A 48 -3.94 -2.12 6.73
C ARG A 48 -3.30 -1.36 7.89
N GLY A 49 -2.69 -0.21 7.61
CA GLY A 49 -2.11 0.70 8.58
C GLY A 49 -3.11 1.71 9.14
N ALA A 50 -4.27 1.88 8.48
CA ALA A 50 -5.39 2.61 9.05
C ALA A 50 -5.84 1.91 10.34
N GLU A 51 -5.75 2.61 11.47
CA GLU A 51 -6.31 2.15 12.74
C GLU A 51 -7.81 1.91 12.52
N GLY A 52 -8.20 0.64 12.48
CA GLY A 52 -9.61 0.27 12.39
C GLY A 52 -10.34 0.85 13.59
N GLY A 53 -11.22 1.83 13.37
CA GLY A 53 -12.08 2.39 14.42
C GLY A 53 -12.10 3.91 14.57
N HIS A 54 -11.32 4.69 13.82
CA HIS A 54 -11.41 6.15 13.91
C HIS A 54 -12.55 6.73 13.04
N CYS A 55 -13.78 6.27 13.29
CA CYS A 55 -14.96 6.99 12.84
C CYS A 55 -15.24 8.12 13.84
N THR A 56 -14.56 9.27 13.71
CA THR A 56 -14.95 10.52 14.39
C THR A 56 -16.07 11.23 13.63
N SER A 57 -17.03 10.48 13.09
CA SER A 57 -18.27 11.11 12.66
C SER A 57 -19.16 11.23 13.90
N LYS A 58 -19.47 12.46 14.29
CA LYS A 58 -20.69 12.76 15.04
C LYS A 58 -21.94 12.49 14.17
N CYS A 59 -21.96 11.41 13.39
CA CYS A 59 -23.12 10.98 12.63
C CYS A 59 -23.69 9.76 13.34
N ALA A 60 -24.87 9.98 13.92
CA ALA A 60 -25.69 8.95 14.52
C ALA A 60 -26.01 7.85 13.50
N CYS A 61 -25.38 6.69 13.64
CA CYS A 61 -25.87 5.45 13.05
C CYS A 61 -26.78 4.79 14.08
N HIS A 62 -28.08 5.11 14.01
CA HIS A 62 -29.14 4.26 14.56
C HIS A 62 -29.31 3.07 13.61
N SER A 63 -29.32 1.86 14.15
CA SER A 63 -30.02 0.69 13.59
C SER A 63 -30.54 -0.12 14.75
#